data_AF-A0A7X8K6F1-F1
#
_entry.id   AF-A0A7X8K6F1-F1
#
_cell.length_a   1.000
_cell.length_b   1.000
_cell.length_c   1.000
_cell.angle_alpha   90.00
_cell.angle_beta   90.00
_cell.angle_gamma   90.00
#
_symmetry.space_group_name_H-M   'P 1'
#
loop_
_entity.id
_entity.type
_entity.pdbx_description
1 polymer ?
#
loop_
_entity_poly.entity_id
_entity_poly.type
_entity_poly.pdbx_seq_one_letter_code
_entity_poly.pdbx_strand_id
1 'polypeptide(L)'
;MRRLLHCGTQNLETERLRLRRYTMDDVRPMYHNYCKDPDVTRFLVWSAHQSMHDTRMILSEWIKDYEQPRFYLWAIELKSLGEPIGTISAVAMNEQKKSVEIGYCIGKKWWGVGIMQEALSQVIDVFFIDVGMRRIEAFHDINNIASGRVMEKCGMKFVRVVEHDPSYPEASGKANHYLLTQGEYVTINGRICPWALNSAEERQYHDYQWGIPIRDDDLLFEMLVLEYMQAGLSWRTILLKREAMRAAFDRFSPKKISNYDSKKIDELMENPKIIRNRRKLEALPVNASAFLQIQKEFGSFSKYIWGFVNNTPIISGAETADEIPTKTELSEKMCSDMKKRGFVFIGPTIIYAYMQAIGIVNDHLHFCYLYNK
;
A
#
# COMPACT_ATOMS: atom_id res chain seq x y z
N MET A 1 -15.56 -0.28 -10.26
CA MET A 1 -14.58 -1.14 -9.55
C MET A 1 -13.20 -0.87 -10.15
N ARG A 2 -12.16 -0.60 -9.35
CA ARG A 2 -10.78 -0.47 -9.87
C ARG A 2 -10.35 -1.78 -10.57
N ARG A 3 -9.73 -1.69 -11.75
CA ARG A 3 -9.20 -2.82 -12.54
C ARG A 3 -8.00 -3.45 -11.82
N LEU A 4 -7.78 -4.76 -11.99
CA LEU A 4 -6.56 -5.43 -11.53
C LEU A 4 -5.37 -5.05 -12.42
N LEU A 5 -4.20 -4.85 -11.82
CA LEU A 5 -2.99 -4.37 -12.49
C LEU A 5 -1.98 -5.51 -12.66
N HIS A 6 -2.31 -6.44 -13.55
CA HIS A 6 -1.47 -7.60 -13.82
C HIS A 6 -0.11 -7.20 -14.41
N CYS A 7 0.96 -7.71 -13.80
CA CYS A 7 2.36 -7.43 -14.14
C CYS A 7 3.15 -8.70 -14.51
N GLY A 8 2.56 -9.89 -14.44
CA GLY A 8 3.24 -11.16 -14.66
C GLY A 8 4.31 -11.46 -13.62
N THR A 9 5.12 -12.49 -13.87
CA THR A 9 6.21 -12.89 -12.96
C THR A 9 7.35 -11.86 -13.03
N GLN A 10 7.45 -11.01 -12.01
CA GLN A 10 8.52 -10.03 -11.83
C GLN A 10 9.63 -10.59 -10.93
N ASN A 11 10.87 -10.08 -11.07
CA ASN A 11 11.94 -10.44 -10.12
C ASN A 11 11.71 -9.71 -8.79
N LEU A 12 11.79 -10.45 -7.69
CA LEU A 12 11.63 -9.93 -6.33
C LEU A 12 12.88 -10.29 -5.51
N GLU A 13 13.28 -9.39 -4.62
CA GLU A 13 14.39 -9.64 -3.70
C GLU A 13 13.93 -9.52 -2.26
N THR A 14 14.47 -10.38 -1.42
CA THR A 14 14.34 -10.33 0.04
C THR A 14 15.73 -10.38 0.66
N GLU A 15 15.83 -10.47 2.00
CA GLU A 15 17.11 -10.60 2.70
C GLU A 15 17.93 -11.79 2.17
N ARG A 16 17.31 -12.97 2.07
CA ARG A 16 18.01 -14.21 1.70
C ARG A 16 17.71 -14.70 0.28
N LEU A 17 16.64 -14.21 -0.34
CA LEU A 17 16.07 -14.83 -1.54
C LEU A 17 16.06 -13.90 -2.74
N ARG A 18 16.13 -14.51 -3.91
CA ARG A 18 15.64 -13.95 -5.17
C ARG A 18 14.47 -14.81 -5.63
N LEU A 19 13.30 -14.20 -5.77
CA LEU A 19 12.17 -14.83 -6.45
C LEU A 19 12.24 -14.39 -7.91
N ARG A 20 12.58 -15.32 -8.81
CA ARG A 20 12.83 -14.99 -10.20
C ARG A 20 12.19 -15.97 -11.16
N ARG A 21 12.16 -15.62 -12.44
CA ARG A 21 11.78 -16.54 -13.51
C ARG A 21 12.75 -17.73 -13.58
N TYR A 22 12.23 -18.91 -13.90
CA TYR A 22 13.05 -20.07 -14.25
C TYR A 22 13.75 -19.87 -15.59
N THR A 23 14.89 -20.53 -15.74
CA THR A 23 15.69 -20.64 -16.95
C THR A 23 16.06 -22.10 -17.19
N MET A 24 16.39 -22.49 -18.42
CA MET A 24 16.72 -23.89 -18.72
C MET A 24 17.92 -24.44 -17.93
N ASP A 25 18.77 -23.58 -17.37
CA ASP A 25 19.89 -23.98 -16.50
C ASP A 25 19.40 -24.50 -15.14
N ASP A 26 18.17 -24.16 -14.75
CA ASP A 26 17.56 -24.57 -13.48
C ASP A 26 17.09 -26.02 -13.46
N VAL A 27 17.09 -26.73 -14.60
CA VAL A 27 16.61 -28.13 -14.68
C VAL A 27 17.34 -29.03 -13.67
N ARG A 28 18.67 -28.88 -13.57
CA ARG A 28 19.48 -29.70 -12.65
C ARG A 28 19.19 -29.34 -11.19
N PRO A 29 19.33 -28.09 -10.72
CA PRO A 29 19.06 -27.76 -9.33
C PRO A 29 17.60 -28.04 -8.94
N MET A 30 16.60 -27.74 -9.79
CA MET A 30 15.19 -28.07 -9.53
C MET A 30 14.98 -29.58 -9.29
N TYR A 31 15.51 -30.42 -10.18
CA TYR A 31 15.42 -31.88 -10.06
C TYR A 31 16.05 -32.37 -8.76
N HIS A 32 17.29 -31.93 -8.47
CA HIS A 32 18.07 -32.44 -7.34
C HIS A 32 17.67 -31.85 -5.98
N ASN A 33 17.16 -30.62 -5.95
CA ASN A 33 16.85 -29.91 -4.71
C ASN A 33 15.46 -30.25 -4.18
N TYR A 34 14.47 -30.53 -5.04
CA TYR A 34 13.11 -30.84 -4.56
C TYR A 34 12.24 -31.73 -5.46
N CYS A 35 12.34 -31.69 -6.80
CA CYS A 35 11.38 -32.40 -7.65
C CYS A 35 11.47 -33.92 -7.64
N LYS A 36 12.65 -34.49 -7.39
CA LYS A 36 12.83 -35.96 -7.33
C LYS A 36 12.56 -36.56 -5.95
N ASP A 37 12.33 -35.72 -4.94
CA ASP A 37 12.25 -36.15 -3.54
C ASP A 37 10.79 -36.50 -3.17
N PRO A 38 10.46 -37.79 -2.95
CA PRO A 38 9.09 -38.20 -2.62
C PRO A 38 8.62 -37.63 -1.28
N ASP A 39 9.51 -37.29 -0.34
CA ASP A 39 9.12 -36.63 0.90
C ASP A 39 8.58 -35.21 0.64
N VAL A 40 9.05 -34.56 -0.42
CA VAL A 40 8.56 -33.24 -0.84
C VAL A 40 7.26 -33.39 -1.62
N THR A 41 7.19 -34.32 -2.57
CA THR A 41 6.07 -34.41 -3.51
C THR A 41 4.83 -35.10 -2.97
N ARG A 42 4.92 -35.89 -1.90
CA ARG A 42 3.77 -36.60 -1.31
C ARG A 42 2.59 -35.71 -0.89
N PHE A 43 2.82 -34.41 -0.71
CA PHE A 43 1.78 -33.45 -0.37
C PHE A 43 1.39 -32.54 -1.54
N LEU A 44 1.95 -32.78 -2.73
CA LEU A 44 1.74 -31.97 -3.92
C LEU A 44 0.76 -32.65 -4.86
N VAL A 45 0.25 -31.86 -5.80
CA VAL A 45 -0.67 -32.31 -6.86
C VAL A 45 0.04 -33.02 -8.02
N TRP A 46 1.34 -33.29 -7.88
CA TRP A 46 2.19 -33.94 -8.88
C TRP A 46 3.20 -34.87 -8.20
N SER A 47 3.55 -35.96 -8.88
CA SER A 47 4.44 -37.01 -8.38
C SER A 47 5.92 -36.65 -8.55
N ALA A 48 6.78 -37.31 -7.76
CA ALA A 48 8.23 -37.18 -7.88
C ALA A 48 8.70 -37.44 -9.31
N HIS A 49 9.51 -36.50 -9.83
CA HIS A 49 10.09 -36.63 -11.15
C HIS A 49 11.03 -37.82 -11.17
N GLN A 50 10.86 -38.69 -12.17
CA GLN A 50 11.68 -39.89 -12.34
C GLN A 50 13.02 -39.52 -12.98
N SER A 51 13.05 -38.44 -13.76
CA SER A 51 14.25 -38.00 -14.46
C SER A 51 14.39 -36.48 -14.59
N MET A 52 15.59 -36.04 -14.95
CA MET A 52 15.82 -34.66 -15.38
C MET A 52 15.08 -34.30 -16.68
N HIS A 53 14.66 -35.30 -17.48
CA HIS A 53 13.85 -35.06 -18.66
C HIS A 53 12.45 -34.57 -18.27
N ASP A 54 11.81 -35.18 -17.27
CA ASP A 54 10.49 -34.76 -16.76
C ASP A 54 10.54 -33.31 -16.27
N THR A 55 11.60 -32.97 -15.53
CA THR A 55 11.85 -31.60 -15.06
C THR A 55 12.01 -30.63 -16.22
N ARG A 56 12.79 -31.00 -17.24
CA ARG A 56 13.01 -30.19 -18.45
C ARG A 56 11.71 -29.92 -19.20
N MET A 57 10.82 -30.91 -19.30
CA MET A 57 9.55 -30.77 -19.99
C MET A 57 8.65 -29.73 -19.31
N ILE A 58 8.45 -29.86 -17.99
CA ILE A 58 7.63 -28.90 -17.22
C ILE A 58 8.23 -27.50 -17.26
N LEU A 59 9.54 -27.38 -17.07
CA LEU A 59 10.20 -26.08 -17.07
C LEU A 59 10.09 -25.37 -18.44
N SER A 60 10.18 -26.12 -19.53
CA SER A 60 9.98 -25.62 -20.89
C SER A 60 8.56 -25.08 -21.10
N GLU A 61 7.54 -25.63 -20.43
CA GLU A 61 6.17 -25.10 -20.51
C GLU A 61 6.06 -23.79 -19.73
N TRP A 62 6.52 -23.77 -18.48
CA TRP A 62 6.46 -22.56 -17.64
C TRP A 62 7.22 -21.38 -18.24
N ILE A 63 8.38 -21.63 -18.87
CA ILE A 63 9.19 -20.57 -19.48
C ILE A 63 8.44 -19.87 -20.62
N LYS A 64 7.62 -20.60 -21.38
CA LYS A 64 6.83 -20.03 -22.49
C LYS A 64 5.75 -19.07 -21.98
N ASP A 65 5.27 -19.27 -20.76
CA ASP A 65 4.17 -18.50 -20.19
C ASP A 65 4.62 -17.21 -19.51
N TYR A 66 5.92 -16.97 -19.32
CA TYR A 66 6.42 -15.78 -18.63
C TYR A 66 6.08 -14.44 -19.27
N GLU A 67 5.77 -14.43 -20.56
CA GLU A 67 5.33 -13.22 -21.27
C GLU A 67 3.85 -12.91 -21.01
N GLN A 68 3.10 -13.84 -20.41
CA GLN A 68 1.71 -13.62 -20.06
C GLN A 68 1.60 -12.76 -18.79
N PRO A 69 0.88 -11.62 -18.82
CA PRO A 69 0.74 -10.74 -17.64
C PRO A 69 0.04 -11.39 -16.44
N ARG A 70 -0.65 -12.51 -16.66
CA ARG A 70 -1.37 -13.27 -15.63
C ARG A 70 -0.61 -14.51 -15.15
N PHE A 71 0.58 -14.76 -15.68
CA PHE A 71 1.37 -15.90 -15.25
C PHE A 71 2.30 -15.50 -14.12
N TYR A 72 2.13 -16.14 -12.95
CA TYR A 72 2.86 -15.88 -11.73
C TYR A 72 3.46 -17.19 -11.21
N LEU A 73 4.75 -17.40 -11.46
CA LEU A 73 5.46 -18.58 -11.02
C LEU A 73 6.94 -18.25 -10.83
N TRP A 74 7.41 -18.33 -9.58
CA TRP A 74 8.77 -17.99 -9.21
C TRP A 74 9.57 -19.21 -8.80
N ALA A 75 10.80 -19.27 -9.31
CA ALA A 75 11.89 -19.99 -8.69
C ALA A 75 12.29 -19.28 -7.39
N ILE A 76 12.34 -20.02 -6.29
CA ILE A 76 12.86 -19.52 -5.02
C ILE A 76 14.37 -19.79 -5.03
N GLU A 77 15.17 -18.81 -5.41
CA GLU A 77 16.63 -18.90 -5.37
C GLU A 77 17.16 -18.44 -4.00
N LEU A 78 18.03 -19.23 -3.40
CA LEU A 78 18.78 -18.83 -2.21
C LEU A 78 20.05 -18.08 -2.65
N LYS A 79 20.19 -16.80 -2.26
CA LYS A 79 21.28 -15.92 -2.72
C LYS A 79 22.68 -16.48 -2.46
N SER A 80 22.87 -17.18 -1.34
CA SER A 80 24.16 -17.78 -0.98
C SER A 80 24.55 -19.01 -1.81
N LEU A 81 23.57 -19.63 -2.49
CA LEU A 81 23.77 -20.81 -3.33
C LEU A 81 23.73 -20.47 -4.83
N GLY A 82 22.92 -19.48 -5.21
CA GLY A 82 22.69 -19.13 -6.62
C GLY A 82 21.86 -20.16 -7.39
N GLU A 83 21.13 -21.03 -6.70
CA GLU A 83 20.29 -22.08 -7.29
C GLU A 83 18.86 -22.04 -6.74
N PRO A 84 17.86 -22.51 -7.51
CA PRO A 84 16.50 -22.68 -7.04
C PRO A 84 16.42 -23.84 -6.03
N ILE A 85 15.78 -23.56 -4.91
CA ILE A 85 15.57 -24.49 -3.79
C ILE A 85 14.10 -24.83 -3.57
N GLY A 86 13.20 -24.16 -4.29
CA GLY A 86 11.76 -24.37 -4.25
C GLY A 86 11.03 -23.51 -5.29
N THR A 87 9.71 -23.57 -5.26
CA THR A 87 8.83 -22.84 -6.19
C THR A 87 7.63 -22.27 -5.45
N ILE A 88 7.10 -21.15 -5.94
CA ILE A 88 5.84 -20.53 -5.47
C ILE A 88 5.10 -19.92 -6.66
N SER A 89 3.78 -20.09 -6.73
CA SER A 89 2.99 -19.65 -7.88
C SER A 89 1.55 -19.30 -7.53
N ALA A 90 0.89 -18.52 -8.39
CA ALA A 90 -0.56 -18.47 -8.43
C ALA A 90 -1.08 -19.72 -9.16
N VAL A 91 -1.83 -20.56 -8.46
CA VAL A 91 -2.39 -21.80 -9.00
C VAL A 91 -3.73 -21.54 -9.68
N ALA A 92 -4.53 -20.66 -9.09
CA ALA A 92 -5.82 -20.24 -9.64
C ALA A 92 -6.07 -18.76 -9.33
N MET A 93 -6.81 -18.08 -10.21
CA MET A 93 -7.23 -16.70 -10.00
C MET A 93 -8.69 -16.52 -10.39
N ASN A 94 -9.39 -15.66 -9.64
CA ASN A 94 -10.75 -15.25 -9.94
C ASN A 94 -10.83 -13.72 -9.94
N GLU A 95 -10.94 -13.14 -11.14
CA GLU A 95 -11.00 -11.70 -11.38
C GLU A 95 -12.22 -11.03 -10.74
N GLN A 96 -13.37 -11.70 -10.77
CA GLN A 96 -14.63 -11.14 -10.24
C GLN A 96 -14.57 -11.05 -8.71
N LYS A 97 -14.06 -12.10 -8.07
CA LYS A 97 -13.86 -12.16 -6.61
C LYS A 97 -12.59 -11.44 -6.16
N LYS A 98 -11.70 -11.10 -7.10
CA LYS A 98 -10.35 -10.58 -6.86
C LYS A 98 -9.59 -11.47 -5.89
N SER A 99 -9.61 -12.77 -6.15
CA SER A 99 -8.95 -13.77 -5.34
C SER A 99 -7.86 -14.49 -6.13
N VAL A 100 -6.80 -14.87 -5.44
CA VAL A 100 -5.72 -15.72 -5.96
C VAL A 100 -5.48 -16.86 -4.99
N GLU A 101 -5.27 -18.05 -5.53
CA GLU A 101 -4.79 -19.22 -4.79
C GLU A 101 -3.27 -19.34 -4.98
N ILE A 102 -2.54 -19.44 -3.87
CA ILE A 102 -1.08 -19.60 -3.88
C ILE A 102 -0.73 -21.04 -3.51
N GLY A 103 0.14 -21.65 -4.33
CA GLY A 103 0.74 -22.95 -4.11
C GLY A 103 2.26 -22.84 -4.07
N TYR A 104 2.90 -23.68 -3.27
CA TYR A 104 4.35 -23.66 -3.12
C TYR A 104 4.91 -25.01 -2.69
N CYS A 105 6.19 -25.23 -2.99
CA CYS A 105 6.97 -26.31 -2.41
C CYS A 105 8.44 -25.89 -2.25
N ILE A 106 9.17 -26.58 -1.38
CA ILE A 106 10.59 -26.32 -1.13
C ILE A 106 11.30 -27.60 -0.73
N GLY A 107 12.56 -27.73 -1.12
CA GLY A 107 13.39 -28.88 -0.83
C GLY A 107 13.54 -29.14 0.66
N LYS A 108 13.58 -30.42 1.04
CA LYS A 108 13.65 -30.89 2.43
C LYS A 108 14.79 -30.27 3.24
N LYS A 109 15.92 -29.98 2.59
CA LYS A 109 17.10 -29.35 3.21
C LYS A 109 16.81 -27.96 3.80
N TRP A 110 15.78 -27.28 3.33
CA TRP A 110 15.43 -25.90 3.71
C TRP A 110 14.12 -25.80 4.50
N TRP A 111 13.61 -26.91 5.03
CA TRP A 111 12.46 -26.90 5.93
C TRP A 111 12.82 -26.30 7.29
N GLY A 112 11.84 -25.66 7.95
CA GLY A 112 11.97 -25.18 9.32
C GLY A 112 12.83 -23.93 9.53
N VAL A 113 13.53 -23.44 8.51
CA VAL A 113 14.45 -22.27 8.59
C VAL A 113 13.82 -20.94 8.11
N GLY A 114 12.51 -20.92 7.90
CA GLY A 114 11.74 -19.71 7.57
C GLY A 114 11.81 -19.23 6.12
N ILE A 115 12.43 -20.00 5.22
CA ILE A 115 12.59 -19.60 3.80
C ILE A 115 11.24 -19.46 3.09
N MET A 116 10.34 -20.44 3.23
CA MET A 116 9.03 -20.36 2.57
C MET A 116 8.16 -19.25 3.17
N GLN A 117 8.30 -18.94 4.46
CA GLN A 117 7.60 -17.82 5.08
C GLN A 117 8.05 -16.50 4.46
N GLU A 118 9.36 -16.29 4.28
CA GLU A 118 9.91 -15.11 3.63
C GLU A 118 9.44 -14.98 2.18
N ALA A 119 9.48 -16.07 1.41
CA ALA A 119 8.98 -16.09 0.04
C ALA A 119 7.48 -15.80 -0.05
N LEU A 120 6.66 -16.48 0.76
CA LEU A 120 5.20 -16.29 0.75
C LEU A 120 4.82 -14.87 1.17
N SER A 121 5.50 -14.29 2.16
CA SER A 121 5.25 -12.90 2.57
C SER A 121 5.48 -11.95 1.39
N GLN A 122 6.57 -12.12 0.64
CA GLN A 122 6.86 -11.27 -0.51
C GLN A 122 5.82 -11.43 -1.64
N VAL A 123 5.36 -12.65 -1.89
CA VAL A 123 4.33 -12.91 -2.92
C VAL A 123 2.95 -12.37 -2.51
N ILE A 124 2.62 -12.41 -1.22
CA ILE A 124 1.40 -11.78 -0.68
C ILE A 124 1.36 -10.28 -1.04
N ASP A 125 2.50 -9.60 -0.95
CA ASP A 125 2.62 -8.19 -1.26
C ASP A 125 2.32 -7.90 -2.72
N VAL A 126 2.90 -8.68 -3.63
CA VAL A 126 2.65 -8.55 -5.07
C VAL A 126 1.15 -8.60 -5.35
N PHE A 127 0.45 -9.57 -4.76
CA PHE A 127 -0.98 -9.72 -5.04
C PHE A 127 -1.84 -8.63 -4.40
N PHE A 128 -1.57 -8.19 -3.18
CA PHE A 128 -2.38 -7.16 -2.53
C PHE A 128 -2.03 -5.72 -2.95
N ILE A 129 -0.75 -5.43 -3.17
CA ILE A 129 -0.24 -4.08 -3.45
C ILE A 129 -0.21 -3.85 -4.96
N ASP A 130 0.56 -4.67 -5.68
CA ASP A 130 0.84 -4.40 -7.10
C ASP A 130 -0.34 -4.78 -7.98
N VAL A 131 -0.90 -5.99 -7.79
CA VAL A 131 -2.00 -6.49 -8.61
C VAL A 131 -3.35 -5.95 -8.15
N GLY A 132 -3.52 -5.73 -6.84
CA GLY A 132 -4.75 -5.20 -6.25
C GLY A 132 -5.83 -6.25 -5.97
N MET A 133 -5.43 -7.50 -5.69
CA MET A 133 -6.31 -8.56 -5.19
C MET A 133 -6.90 -8.18 -3.83
N ARG A 134 -8.00 -8.85 -3.45
CA ARG A 134 -8.69 -8.64 -2.16
C ARG A 134 -8.60 -9.85 -1.23
N ARG A 135 -8.31 -11.02 -1.80
CA ARG A 135 -8.26 -12.30 -1.09
C ARG A 135 -7.09 -13.11 -1.60
N ILE A 136 -6.34 -13.70 -0.68
CA ILE A 136 -5.31 -14.70 -1.00
C ILE A 136 -5.71 -15.97 -0.26
N GLU A 137 -5.81 -17.05 -1.01
CA GLU A 137 -6.20 -18.38 -0.54
C GLU A 137 -5.01 -19.32 -0.70
N ALA A 138 -4.88 -20.29 0.19
CA ALA A 138 -3.87 -21.33 0.09
C ALA A 138 -4.38 -22.61 0.72
N PHE A 139 -3.92 -23.74 0.21
CA PHE A 139 -4.34 -25.06 0.63
C PHE A 139 -3.13 -25.92 0.95
N HIS A 140 -3.26 -26.78 1.95
CA HIS A 140 -2.27 -27.82 2.20
C HIS A 140 -2.98 -29.11 2.64
N ASP A 141 -2.39 -30.25 2.31
CA ASP A 141 -2.85 -31.56 2.80
C ASP A 141 -2.97 -31.54 4.34
N ILE A 142 -4.03 -32.12 4.89
CA ILE A 142 -4.28 -32.08 6.35
C ILE A 142 -3.14 -32.67 7.19
N ASN A 143 -2.32 -33.57 6.62
CA ASN A 143 -1.17 -34.16 7.29
C ASN A 143 0.10 -33.28 7.20
N ASN A 144 0.10 -32.24 6.36
CA ASN A 144 1.23 -31.32 6.20
C ASN A 144 1.15 -30.12 7.17
N ILE A 145 1.30 -30.40 8.47
CA ILE A 145 1.23 -29.40 9.54
C ILE A 145 2.25 -28.26 9.35
N ALA A 146 3.42 -28.56 8.75
CA ALA A 146 4.46 -27.57 8.52
C ALA A 146 4.00 -26.46 7.54
N SER A 147 3.28 -26.82 6.48
CA SER A 147 2.74 -25.84 5.54
C SER A 147 1.68 -24.93 6.18
N GLY A 148 0.80 -25.49 7.03
CA GLY A 148 -0.17 -24.71 7.80
C GLY A 148 0.51 -23.64 8.66
N ARG A 149 1.58 -24.01 9.39
CA ARG A 149 2.35 -23.06 10.21
C ARG A 149 2.98 -21.93 9.38
N VAL A 150 3.38 -22.19 8.13
CA VAL A 150 3.89 -21.14 7.24
C VAL A 150 2.78 -20.14 6.91
N MET A 151 1.58 -20.63 6.56
CA MET A 151 0.41 -19.80 6.26
C MET A 151 0.01 -18.94 7.48
N GLU A 152 -0.06 -19.54 8.66
CA GLU A 152 -0.38 -18.84 9.91
C GLU A 152 0.64 -17.74 10.22
N LYS A 153 1.94 -18.02 10.06
CA LYS A 153 3.01 -17.02 10.25
C LYS A 153 2.98 -15.88 9.23
N CYS A 154 2.34 -16.07 8.08
CA CYS A 154 2.08 -15.02 7.10
C CYS A 154 0.73 -14.31 7.35
N GLY A 155 0.09 -14.57 8.48
CA GLY A 155 -1.18 -13.94 8.88
C GLY A 155 -2.43 -14.57 8.29
N MET A 156 -2.31 -15.64 7.49
CA MET A 156 -3.47 -16.33 6.93
C MET A 156 -4.21 -17.09 8.04
N LYS A 157 -5.54 -17.16 7.93
CA LYS A 157 -6.41 -17.83 8.91
C LYS A 157 -7.03 -19.08 8.34
N PHE A 158 -7.09 -20.13 9.16
CA PHE A 158 -7.84 -21.34 8.82
C PHE A 158 -9.32 -21.02 8.61
N VAL A 159 -9.89 -21.53 7.53
CA VAL A 159 -11.31 -21.34 7.16
C VAL A 159 -12.09 -22.62 7.36
N ARG A 160 -11.65 -23.71 6.72
CA ARG A 160 -12.34 -25.01 6.70
C ARG A 160 -11.45 -26.11 6.13
N VAL A 161 -11.87 -27.36 6.31
CA VAL A 161 -11.36 -28.50 5.54
C VAL A 161 -12.18 -28.63 4.26
N VAL A 162 -11.53 -28.96 3.14
CA VAL A 162 -12.17 -29.26 1.85
C VAL A 162 -11.75 -30.65 1.36
N GLU A 163 -12.62 -31.31 0.61
CA GLU A 163 -12.26 -32.52 -0.14
C GLU A 163 -11.39 -32.11 -1.33
N HIS A 164 -10.30 -32.84 -1.54
CA HIS A 164 -9.36 -32.65 -2.63
C HIS A 164 -9.76 -33.53 -3.83
N ASP A 165 -9.26 -33.24 -5.02
CA ASP A 165 -9.55 -34.09 -6.19
C ASP A 165 -9.01 -35.52 -5.91
N PRO A 166 -9.82 -36.56 -6.09
CA PRO A 166 -9.41 -37.94 -5.86
C PRO A 166 -8.39 -38.48 -6.87
N SER A 167 -8.06 -37.74 -7.93
CA SER A 167 -7.04 -38.13 -8.93
C SER A 167 -5.59 -37.98 -8.47
N TYR A 168 -5.33 -37.42 -7.29
CA TYR A 168 -3.97 -37.20 -6.79
C TYR A 168 -3.47 -38.39 -5.95
N PRO A 169 -2.39 -39.06 -6.37
CA PRO A 169 -2.06 -40.42 -5.93
C PRO A 169 -1.56 -40.55 -4.47
N GLU A 170 -1.21 -39.46 -3.79
CA GLU A 170 -0.53 -39.52 -2.49
C GLU A 170 -1.11 -38.59 -1.40
N ALA A 171 -2.19 -37.86 -1.71
CA ALA A 171 -2.85 -36.97 -0.76
C ALA A 171 -3.85 -37.73 0.14
N SER A 172 -4.08 -37.21 1.34
CA SER A 172 -5.10 -37.68 2.30
C SER A 172 -6.56 -37.61 1.80
N GLY A 173 -6.77 -37.10 0.59
CA GLY A 173 -8.07 -36.74 0.05
C GLY A 173 -8.65 -35.44 0.62
N LYS A 174 -7.98 -34.79 1.58
CA LYS A 174 -8.47 -33.57 2.25
C LYS A 174 -7.40 -32.49 2.34
N ALA A 175 -7.82 -31.24 2.23
CA ALA A 175 -6.95 -30.09 2.41
C ALA A 175 -7.51 -29.08 3.41
N ASN A 176 -6.63 -28.48 4.21
CA ASN A 176 -6.96 -27.31 5.02
C ASN A 176 -6.91 -26.06 4.14
N HIS A 177 -8.00 -25.29 4.14
CA HIS A 177 -8.10 -24.02 3.44
C HIS A 177 -7.75 -22.85 4.38
N TYR A 178 -6.82 -22.01 3.94
CA TYR A 178 -6.44 -20.76 4.61
C TYR A 178 -6.77 -19.56 3.73
N LEU A 179 -7.17 -18.47 4.37
CA LEU A 179 -7.51 -17.21 3.72
C LEU A 179 -6.82 -16.04 4.44
N LEU A 180 -6.33 -15.10 3.65
CA LEU A 180 -5.97 -13.76 4.09
C LEU A 180 -6.74 -12.73 3.27
N THR A 181 -7.41 -11.80 3.93
CA THR A 181 -8.05 -10.66 3.25
C THR A 181 -7.15 -9.44 3.24
N GLN A 182 -7.33 -8.54 2.28
CA GLN A 182 -6.57 -7.29 2.21
C GLN A 182 -6.72 -6.45 3.50
N GLY A 183 -7.91 -6.43 4.11
CA GLY A 183 -8.13 -5.70 5.37
C GLY A 183 -7.32 -6.26 6.54
N GLU A 184 -7.21 -7.58 6.64
CA GLU A 184 -6.40 -8.25 7.66
C GLU A 184 -4.90 -8.06 7.40
N TYR A 185 -4.46 -8.20 6.15
CA TYR A 185 -3.07 -7.98 5.75
C TYR A 185 -2.55 -6.59 6.15
N VAL A 186 -3.33 -5.53 5.87
CA VAL A 186 -2.92 -4.17 6.22
C VAL A 186 -2.86 -3.95 7.74
N THR A 187 -3.64 -4.71 8.52
CA THR A 187 -3.65 -4.60 9.98
C THR A 187 -2.52 -5.38 10.63
N ILE A 188 -2.14 -6.55 10.09
CA ILE A 188 -1.20 -7.50 10.69
C ILE A 188 0.26 -7.13 10.40
N ASN A 189 0.59 -6.67 9.19
CA ASN A 189 1.99 -6.57 8.76
C ASN A 189 2.63 -5.19 8.95
N GLY A 190 2.00 -4.27 9.67
CA GLY A 190 2.58 -2.94 9.94
C GLY A 190 2.89 -2.14 8.68
N ARG A 191 2.30 -2.50 7.52
CA ARG A 191 2.60 -1.87 6.22
C ARG A 191 1.88 -0.57 5.98
N ILE A 192 1.83 0.24 7.02
CA ILE A 192 1.12 1.50 7.07
C ILE A 192 1.99 2.51 7.79
N CYS A 193 1.95 3.77 7.36
CA CYS A 193 2.69 4.83 8.03
C CYS A 193 2.36 4.82 9.55
N PRO A 194 3.37 4.78 10.45
CA PRO A 194 3.13 4.56 11.88
C PRO A 194 2.16 5.55 12.52
N TRP A 195 2.18 6.82 12.07
CA TRP A 195 1.29 7.87 12.58
C TRP A 195 -0.19 7.57 12.31
N ALA A 196 -0.52 6.76 11.30
CA ALA A 196 -1.89 6.40 10.98
C ALA A 196 -2.48 5.33 11.92
N LEU A 197 -1.66 4.73 12.79
CA LEU A 197 -2.11 3.75 13.78
C LEU A 197 -2.54 4.39 15.12
N ASN A 198 -2.31 5.69 15.28
CA ASN A 198 -2.63 6.42 16.51
C ASN A 198 -4.14 6.53 16.78
N SER A 199 -4.98 6.53 15.73
CA SER A 199 -6.44 6.53 15.87
C SER A 199 -7.17 6.02 14.62
N ALA A 200 -8.45 5.67 14.77
CA ALA A 200 -9.30 5.26 13.64
C ALA A 200 -9.52 6.39 12.63
N GLU A 201 -9.58 7.65 13.09
CA GLU A 201 -9.73 8.81 12.23
C GLU A 201 -8.48 9.06 11.39
N GLU A 202 -7.28 8.98 12.02
CA GLU A 202 -6.01 9.12 11.31
C GLU A 202 -5.79 7.99 10.32
N ARG A 203 -6.22 6.77 10.68
CA ARG A 203 -6.24 5.63 9.78
C ARG A 203 -7.11 5.86 8.55
N GLN A 204 -8.35 6.32 8.74
CA GLN A 204 -9.26 6.61 7.63
C GLN A 204 -8.73 7.75 6.76
N TYR A 205 -8.15 8.79 7.36
CA TYR A 205 -7.56 9.90 6.63
C TYR A 205 -6.34 9.45 5.80
N HIS A 206 -5.45 8.66 6.38
CA HIS A 206 -4.33 8.03 5.68
C HIS A 206 -4.81 7.22 4.47
N ASP A 207 -5.79 6.33 4.67
CA ASP A 207 -6.20 5.35 3.68
C ASP A 207 -6.89 5.96 2.44
N TYR A 208 -7.54 7.11 2.61
CA TYR A 208 -8.46 7.67 1.61
C TYR A 208 -8.18 9.10 1.19
N GLN A 209 -7.24 9.80 1.82
CA GLN A 209 -7.04 11.24 1.57
C GLN A 209 -5.57 11.66 1.53
N TRP A 210 -4.77 11.28 2.52
CA TRP A 210 -3.39 11.78 2.62
C TRP A 210 -2.47 11.23 1.53
N GLY A 211 -1.66 12.11 0.93
CA GLY A 211 -0.79 11.78 -0.20
C GLY A 211 -1.51 11.61 -1.54
N ILE A 212 -2.85 11.63 -1.59
CA ILE A 212 -3.61 11.48 -2.83
C ILE A 212 -3.72 12.84 -3.54
N PRO A 213 -3.34 12.94 -4.83
CA PRO A 213 -3.40 14.21 -5.56
C PRO A 213 -4.80 14.84 -5.60
N ILE A 214 -4.96 16.00 -4.97
CA ILE A 214 -6.18 16.83 -5.01
C ILE A 214 -6.00 17.95 -6.04
N ARG A 215 -6.94 18.04 -7.00
CA ARG A 215 -6.95 19.09 -8.04
C ARG A 215 -8.15 20.03 -7.95
N ASP A 216 -9.10 19.74 -7.08
CA ASP A 216 -10.32 20.52 -6.87
C ASP A 216 -10.04 21.70 -5.93
N ASP A 217 -10.36 22.92 -6.37
CA ASP A 217 -10.03 24.15 -5.64
C ASP A 217 -10.76 24.25 -4.29
N ASP A 218 -12.02 23.78 -4.20
CA ASP A 218 -12.79 23.84 -2.95
C ASP A 218 -12.15 22.93 -1.89
N LEU A 219 -11.76 21.71 -2.27
CA LEU A 219 -11.02 20.79 -1.41
C LEU A 219 -9.62 21.32 -1.05
N LEU A 220 -8.91 21.94 -2.00
CA LEU A 220 -7.61 22.56 -1.75
C LEU A 220 -7.72 23.66 -0.70
N PHE A 221 -8.74 24.52 -0.78
CA PHE A 221 -8.97 25.56 0.21
C PHE A 221 -9.36 24.98 1.57
N GLU A 222 -10.27 24.01 1.62
CA GLU A 222 -10.64 23.31 2.85
C GLU A 222 -9.40 22.75 3.55
N MET A 223 -8.55 22.02 2.83
CA MET A 223 -7.35 21.42 3.39
C MET A 223 -6.36 22.49 3.90
N LEU A 224 -6.19 23.60 3.18
CA LEU A 224 -5.30 24.68 3.63
C LEU A 224 -5.78 25.28 4.96
N VAL A 225 -7.10 25.46 5.11
CA VAL A 225 -7.70 25.93 6.36
C VAL A 225 -7.45 24.94 7.49
N LEU A 226 -7.66 23.64 7.25
CA LEU A 226 -7.44 22.61 8.27
C LEU A 226 -5.97 22.55 8.73
N GLU A 227 -5.02 22.72 7.83
CA GLU A 227 -3.58 22.70 8.14
C GLU A 227 -3.16 23.85 9.05
N TYR A 228 -3.52 25.10 8.75
CA TYR A 228 -3.16 26.18 9.69
C TYR A 228 -3.99 26.14 10.98
N MET A 229 -5.20 25.55 10.95
CA MET A 229 -5.98 25.29 12.16
C MET A 229 -5.30 24.25 13.07
N GLN A 230 -4.48 23.37 12.52
CA GLN A 230 -3.73 22.36 13.27
C GLN A 230 -2.63 22.95 14.17
N ALA A 231 -2.05 24.11 13.85
CA ALA A 231 -0.88 24.64 14.56
C ALA A 231 -1.01 24.60 16.10
N GLY A 232 -0.19 23.78 16.77
CA GLY A 232 -0.23 23.57 18.23
C GLY A 232 -1.24 22.52 18.73
N LEU A 233 -1.80 21.69 17.85
CA LEU A 233 -2.74 20.61 18.15
C LEU A 233 -2.35 19.33 17.40
N SER A 234 -2.91 18.18 17.80
CA SER A 234 -2.79 16.95 17.02
C SER A 234 -3.68 16.98 15.78
N TRP A 235 -3.27 16.30 14.71
CA TRP A 235 -4.09 16.17 13.50
C TRP A 235 -5.40 15.43 13.77
N ARG A 236 -5.39 14.38 14.61
CA ARG A 236 -6.62 13.76 15.16
C ARG A 236 -7.65 14.77 15.66
N THR A 237 -7.21 15.82 16.38
CA THR A 237 -8.12 16.86 16.89
C THR A 237 -8.81 17.62 15.76
N ILE A 238 -8.09 17.87 14.67
CA ILE A 238 -8.61 18.52 13.47
C ILE A 238 -9.59 17.60 12.75
N LEU A 239 -9.24 16.32 12.55
CA LEU A 239 -10.12 15.33 11.93
C LEU A 239 -11.45 15.19 12.68
N LEU A 240 -11.42 15.08 14.00
CA LEU A 240 -12.63 14.98 14.84
C LEU A 240 -13.53 16.23 14.77
N LYS A 241 -12.94 17.40 14.50
CA LYS A 241 -13.66 18.68 14.42
C LYS A 241 -13.98 19.11 12.99
N ARG A 242 -13.52 18.37 11.97
CA ARG A 242 -13.64 18.76 10.56
C ARG A 242 -15.08 18.98 10.12
N GLU A 243 -16.01 18.09 10.45
CA GLU A 243 -17.42 18.26 10.09
C GLU A 243 -18.07 19.46 10.80
N ALA A 244 -17.73 19.69 12.07
CA ALA A 244 -18.20 20.86 12.80
C ALA A 244 -17.66 22.16 12.19
N MET A 245 -16.39 22.17 11.78
CA MET A 245 -15.78 23.29 11.06
C MET A 245 -16.40 23.48 9.67
N ARG A 246 -16.68 22.40 8.94
CA ARG A 246 -17.39 22.47 7.65
C ARG A 246 -18.75 23.12 7.79
N ALA A 247 -19.51 22.78 8.83
CA ALA A 247 -20.79 23.41 9.12
C ALA A 247 -20.64 24.88 9.52
N ALA A 248 -19.67 25.19 10.39
CA ALA A 248 -19.47 26.54 10.92
C ALA A 248 -18.88 27.53 9.89
N PHE A 249 -18.04 27.04 8.97
CA PHE A 249 -17.30 27.85 8.01
C PHE A 249 -17.93 27.78 6.61
N ASP A 250 -19.26 27.73 6.52
CA ASP A 250 -19.98 27.80 5.23
C ASP A 250 -19.51 26.78 4.18
N ARG A 251 -19.24 25.53 4.62
CA ARG A 251 -18.65 24.46 3.80
C ARG A 251 -17.32 24.83 3.17
N PHE A 252 -16.52 25.63 3.87
CA PHE A 252 -15.24 26.15 3.40
C PHE A 252 -15.34 26.92 2.08
N SER A 253 -16.46 27.59 1.80
CA SER A 253 -16.57 28.40 0.58
C SER A 253 -15.68 29.65 0.69
N PRO A 254 -14.62 29.81 -0.13
CA PRO A 254 -13.75 30.98 -0.05
C PRO A 254 -14.53 32.28 -0.35
N LYS A 255 -15.51 32.24 -1.26
CA LYS A 255 -16.37 33.39 -1.58
C LYS A 255 -17.22 33.87 -0.40
N LYS A 256 -17.66 32.97 0.48
CA LYS A 256 -18.44 33.35 1.66
C LYS A 256 -17.52 33.78 2.79
N ILE A 257 -16.47 33.00 3.03
CA ILE A 257 -15.51 33.25 4.10
C ILE A 257 -14.77 34.58 3.91
N SER A 258 -14.47 34.99 2.68
CA SER A 258 -13.81 36.29 2.40
C SER A 258 -14.61 37.50 2.91
N ASN A 259 -15.91 37.34 3.14
CA ASN A 259 -16.79 38.38 3.67
C ASN A 259 -17.01 38.30 5.18
N TYR A 260 -16.34 37.40 5.90
CA TYR A 260 -16.44 37.32 7.36
C TYR A 260 -15.89 38.60 7.99
N ASP A 261 -16.69 39.20 8.86
CA ASP A 261 -16.35 40.37 9.65
C ASP A 261 -16.07 40.00 11.12
N SER A 262 -15.72 41.00 11.95
CA SER A 262 -15.43 40.78 13.38
C SER A 262 -16.61 40.13 14.11
N LYS A 263 -17.85 40.47 13.74
CA LYS A 263 -19.06 39.89 14.35
C LYS A 263 -19.15 38.39 14.06
N LYS A 264 -18.86 37.97 12.82
CA LYS A 264 -18.80 36.53 12.49
C LYS A 264 -17.67 35.83 13.24
N ILE A 265 -16.51 36.46 13.40
CA ILE A 265 -15.41 35.90 14.20
C ILE A 265 -15.82 35.73 15.67
N ASP A 266 -16.50 36.71 16.26
CA ASP A 266 -17.01 36.64 17.63
C ASP A 266 -18.04 35.52 17.79
N GLU A 267 -18.95 35.35 16.82
CA GLU A 267 -19.90 34.23 16.79
C GLU A 267 -19.18 32.86 16.75
N LEU A 268 -18.15 32.73 15.90
CA LEU A 268 -17.36 31.49 15.80
C LEU A 268 -16.58 31.20 17.08
N MET A 269 -16.08 32.24 17.78
CA MET A 269 -15.39 32.10 19.06
C MET A 269 -16.27 31.47 20.14
N GLU A 270 -17.59 31.60 20.05
CA GLU A 270 -18.53 30.98 21.01
C GLU A 270 -18.83 29.50 20.70
N ASN A 271 -18.45 28.98 19.53
CA ASN A 271 -18.76 27.61 19.13
C ASN A 271 -17.77 26.59 19.74
N PRO A 272 -18.14 25.76 20.74
CA PRO A 272 -17.21 24.83 21.39
C PRO A 272 -16.82 23.64 20.49
N LYS A 273 -17.57 23.41 19.40
CA LYS A 273 -17.33 22.27 18.51
C LYS A 273 -16.13 22.49 17.59
N ILE A 274 -15.70 23.74 17.37
CA ILE A 274 -14.55 24.08 16.52
C ILE A 274 -13.29 24.42 17.33
N ILE A 275 -12.24 24.91 16.66
CA ILE A 275 -11.03 25.44 17.30
C ILE A 275 -11.24 26.93 17.62
N ARG A 276 -11.46 27.24 18.89
CA ARG A 276 -11.72 28.61 19.38
C ARG A 276 -10.44 29.38 19.60
N ASN A 277 -9.74 29.71 18.53
CA ASN A 277 -8.55 30.54 18.55
C ASN A 277 -8.77 31.77 17.67
N ARG A 278 -8.87 32.95 18.31
CA ARG A 278 -9.23 34.20 17.63
C ARG A 278 -8.32 34.50 16.44
N ARG A 279 -6.99 34.38 16.61
CA ARG A 279 -6.03 34.67 15.53
C ARG A 279 -6.18 33.72 14.33
N LYS A 280 -6.46 32.44 14.57
CA LYS A 280 -6.72 31.46 13.50
C LYS A 280 -8.05 31.72 12.78
N LEU A 281 -9.07 32.17 13.50
CA LEU A 281 -10.36 32.52 12.91
C LEU A 281 -10.27 33.82 12.10
N GLU A 282 -9.53 34.82 12.58
CA GLU A 282 -9.26 36.07 11.83
C GLU A 282 -8.46 35.82 10.55
N ALA A 283 -7.69 34.74 10.47
CA ALA A 283 -6.99 34.33 9.25
C ALA A 283 -7.94 33.83 8.14
N LEU A 284 -9.15 33.38 8.46
CA LEU A 284 -10.12 32.84 7.50
C LEU A 284 -10.44 33.83 6.36
N PRO A 285 -11.00 35.04 6.63
CA PRO A 285 -11.35 35.98 5.56
C PRO A 285 -10.13 36.47 4.77
N VAL A 286 -8.97 36.61 5.42
CA VAL A 286 -7.72 37.04 4.79
C VAL A 286 -7.23 35.98 3.80
N ASN A 287 -7.13 34.72 4.23
CA ASN A 287 -6.68 33.62 3.39
C ASN A 287 -7.69 33.30 2.27
N ALA A 288 -8.99 33.42 2.53
CA ALA A 288 -10.02 33.27 1.51
C ALA A 288 -9.90 34.35 0.41
N SER A 289 -9.66 35.60 0.79
CA SER A 289 -9.47 36.70 -0.16
C SER A 289 -8.21 36.50 -1.01
N ALA A 290 -7.10 36.09 -0.39
CA ALA A 290 -5.86 35.76 -1.09
C ALA A 290 -6.04 34.58 -2.06
N PHE A 291 -6.78 33.55 -1.65
CA PHE A 291 -7.11 32.39 -2.49
C PHE A 291 -7.92 32.80 -3.73
N LEU A 292 -8.97 33.60 -3.56
CA LEU A 292 -9.78 34.13 -4.67
C LEU A 292 -8.95 34.99 -5.64
N GLN A 293 -7.98 35.75 -5.13
CA GLN A 293 -7.08 36.54 -5.97
C GLN A 293 -6.16 35.65 -6.82
N ILE A 294 -5.63 34.56 -6.24
CA ILE A 294 -4.87 33.55 -6.99
C ILE A 294 -5.74 32.92 -8.08
N GLN A 295 -6.99 32.55 -7.78
CA GLN A 295 -7.90 32.00 -8.78
C GLN A 295 -8.10 32.97 -9.96
N LYS A 296 -8.16 34.28 -9.71
CA LYS A 296 -8.24 35.29 -10.78
C LYS A 296 -6.96 35.38 -11.60
N GLU A 297 -5.79 35.31 -10.97
CA GLU A 297 -4.49 35.47 -11.64
C GLU A 297 -4.09 34.22 -12.43
N PHE A 298 -4.29 33.03 -11.87
CA PHE A 298 -3.84 31.76 -12.47
C PHE A 298 -4.97 30.95 -13.11
N GLY A 299 -6.21 31.44 -13.03
CA GLY A 299 -7.42 30.75 -13.46
C GLY A 299 -7.95 29.73 -12.44
N SER A 300 -7.08 29.10 -11.65
CA SER A 300 -7.45 28.27 -10.48
C SER A 300 -6.31 28.21 -9.47
N PHE A 301 -6.64 27.94 -8.21
CA PHE A 301 -5.61 27.74 -7.17
C PHE A 301 -4.83 26.44 -7.41
N SER A 302 -5.50 25.41 -7.91
CA SER A 302 -4.88 24.14 -8.33
C SER A 302 -3.75 24.36 -9.34
N LYS A 303 -3.95 25.19 -10.38
CA LYS A 303 -2.90 25.52 -11.36
C LYS A 303 -1.71 26.22 -10.71
N TYR A 304 -1.98 27.13 -9.79
CA TYR A 304 -0.94 27.85 -9.04
C TYR A 304 -0.12 26.88 -8.18
N ILE A 305 -0.77 26.12 -7.29
CA ILE A 305 -0.08 25.32 -6.28
C ILE A 305 0.65 24.12 -6.89
N TRP A 306 0.06 23.45 -7.88
CA TRP A 306 0.70 22.34 -8.60
C TRP A 306 1.76 22.80 -9.60
N GLY A 307 1.74 24.08 -10.00
CA GLY A 307 2.76 24.68 -10.86
C GLY A 307 4.15 24.65 -10.23
N PHE A 308 4.26 24.61 -8.90
CA PHE A 308 5.54 24.49 -8.19
C PHE A 308 6.26 23.16 -8.43
N VAL A 309 5.53 22.12 -8.84
CA VAL A 309 6.05 20.76 -9.10
C VAL A 309 5.79 20.30 -10.53
N ASN A 310 5.60 21.23 -11.47
CA ASN A 310 5.29 20.94 -12.87
C ASN A 310 4.10 19.96 -13.04
N ASN A 311 3.13 20.00 -12.13
CA ASN A 311 1.95 19.12 -12.08
C ASN A 311 2.23 17.63 -11.82
N THR A 312 3.44 17.26 -11.38
CA THR A 312 3.82 15.88 -11.04
C THR A 312 4.12 15.76 -9.55
N PRO A 313 3.47 14.81 -8.84
CA PRO A 313 3.79 14.54 -7.43
C PRO A 313 5.26 14.18 -7.22
N ILE A 314 5.83 14.64 -6.11
CA ILE A 314 7.16 14.24 -5.66
C ILE A 314 6.99 13.00 -4.77
N ILE A 315 7.73 11.93 -5.05
CA ILE A 315 7.78 10.73 -4.21
C ILE A 315 9.10 10.79 -3.44
N SER A 316 9.07 10.80 -2.10
CA SER A 316 10.31 10.94 -1.31
C SER A 316 11.15 9.67 -1.29
N GLY A 317 10.52 8.50 -1.19
CA GLY A 317 11.23 7.23 -1.03
C GLY A 317 11.81 7.01 0.37
N ALA A 318 11.28 7.70 1.38
CA ALA A 318 11.71 7.51 2.77
C ALA A 318 11.41 6.09 3.26
N GLU A 319 12.39 5.45 3.89
CA GLU A 319 12.23 4.12 4.52
C GLU A 319 11.71 4.26 5.95
N THR A 320 12.09 5.35 6.64
CA THR A 320 11.71 5.63 8.03
C THR A 320 11.06 7.00 8.21
N ALA A 321 10.26 7.15 9.26
CA ALA A 321 9.56 8.41 9.55
C ALA A 321 10.51 9.58 9.86
N ASP A 322 11.70 9.28 10.40
CA ASP A 322 12.71 10.30 10.75
C ASP A 322 13.41 10.89 9.51
N GLU A 323 13.34 10.22 8.37
CA GLU A 323 13.85 10.73 7.09
C GLU A 323 12.90 11.76 6.47
N ILE A 324 11.62 11.77 6.87
CA ILE A 324 10.65 12.73 6.36
C ILE A 324 10.91 14.09 7.02
N PRO A 325 11.27 15.13 6.25
CA PRO A 325 11.58 16.42 6.84
C PRO A 325 10.31 17.11 7.34
N THR A 326 10.43 18.02 8.30
CA THR A 326 9.29 18.84 8.75
C THR A 326 9.06 20.07 7.86
N LYS A 327 9.99 20.39 6.96
CA LYS A 327 9.92 21.44 5.94
C LYS A 327 11.00 21.21 4.88
N THR A 328 10.83 21.78 3.69
CA THR A 328 11.79 21.67 2.58
C THR A 328 12.08 23.05 1.97
N GLU A 329 13.13 23.16 1.16
CA GLU A 329 13.39 24.38 0.37
C GLU A 329 12.18 24.75 -0.50
N LEU A 330 11.48 23.75 -1.05
CA LEU A 330 10.26 23.95 -1.82
C LEU A 330 9.13 24.52 -0.96
N SER A 331 8.91 23.97 0.25
CA SER A 331 7.88 24.49 1.14
C SER A 331 8.19 25.90 1.65
N GLU A 332 9.48 26.25 1.82
CA GLU A 332 9.93 27.61 2.13
C GLU A 332 9.66 28.57 0.96
N LYS A 333 9.95 28.15 -0.28
CA LYS A 333 9.66 28.92 -1.49
C LYS A 333 8.15 29.16 -1.66
N MET A 334 7.34 28.12 -1.54
CA MET A 334 5.87 28.21 -1.62
C MET A 334 5.31 29.11 -0.51
N CYS A 335 5.78 28.96 0.72
CA CYS A 335 5.40 29.79 1.85
C CYS A 335 5.72 31.28 1.61
N SER A 336 6.92 31.59 1.10
CA SER A 336 7.31 32.96 0.76
C SER A 336 6.41 33.57 -0.31
N ASP A 337 6.10 32.82 -1.38
CA ASP A 337 5.21 33.30 -2.44
C ASP A 337 3.78 33.52 -1.96
N MET A 338 3.22 32.56 -1.21
CA MET A 338 1.88 32.70 -0.64
C MET A 338 1.79 33.88 0.32
N LYS A 339 2.82 34.15 1.14
CA LYS A 339 2.85 35.35 2.00
C LYS A 339 2.86 36.64 1.19
N LYS A 340 3.62 36.71 0.10
CA LYS A 340 3.60 37.87 -0.82
C LYS A 340 2.21 38.09 -1.43
N ARG A 341 1.45 37.02 -1.58
CA ARG A 341 0.06 37.02 -2.09
C ARG A 341 -1.00 37.26 -1.01
N GLY A 342 -0.58 37.56 0.22
CA GLY A 342 -1.46 37.96 1.31
C GLY A 342 -1.93 36.84 2.24
N PHE A 343 -1.43 35.61 2.07
CA PHE A 343 -1.75 34.54 3.03
C PHE A 343 -1.05 34.78 4.38
N VAL A 344 -1.79 34.52 5.45
CA VAL A 344 -1.36 34.64 6.85
C VAL A 344 -1.52 33.30 7.58
N PHE A 345 -0.89 33.17 8.74
CA PHE A 345 -0.90 31.94 9.55
C PHE A 345 -0.31 30.71 8.83
N ILE A 346 0.49 30.93 7.80
CA ILE A 346 1.24 29.89 7.09
C ILE A 346 2.73 30.00 7.41
N GLY A 347 3.33 28.87 7.78
CA GLY A 347 4.78 28.70 7.95
C GLY A 347 5.28 27.57 7.06
N PRO A 348 6.60 27.47 6.78
CA PRO A 348 7.13 26.41 5.91
C PRO A 348 6.75 24.99 6.34
N THR A 349 6.62 24.74 7.66
CA THR A 349 6.14 23.47 8.21
C THR A 349 4.67 23.21 7.89
N ILE A 350 3.80 24.22 8.04
CA ILE A 350 2.38 24.11 7.67
C ILE A 350 2.23 23.89 6.16
N ILE A 351 3.03 24.59 5.35
CA ILE A 351 3.01 24.41 3.89
C ILE A 351 3.52 23.02 3.50
N TYR A 352 4.53 22.49 4.18
CA TYR A 352 4.99 21.12 3.91
C TYR A 352 3.92 20.07 4.28
N ALA A 353 3.31 20.20 5.46
CA ALA A 353 2.19 19.35 5.85
C ALA A 353 1.03 19.43 4.84
N TYR A 354 0.70 20.65 4.38
CA TYR A 354 -0.30 20.86 3.33
C TYR A 354 0.09 20.18 2.01
N MET A 355 1.34 20.26 1.58
CA MET A 355 1.85 19.58 0.37
C MET A 355 1.66 18.07 0.45
N GLN A 356 1.94 17.46 1.61
CA GLN A 356 1.69 16.04 1.85
C GLN A 356 0.19 15.71 1.83
N ALA A 357 -0.62 16.53 2.51
CA ALA A 357 -2.06 16.34 2.65
C ALA A 357 -2.80 16.36 1.32
N ILE A 358 -2.37 17.18 0.36
CA ILE A 358 -3.00 17.30 -0.97
C ILE A 358 -2.31 16.49 -2.07
N GLY A 359 -1.27 15.72 -1.71
CA GLY A 359 -0.54 14.85 -2.63
C GLY A 359 0.44 15.54 -3.58
N ILE A 360 0.84 16.79 -3.31
CA ILE A 360 2.00 17.40 -4.01
C ILE A 360 3.27 16.59 -3.68
N VAL A 361 3.37 16.12 -2.44
CA VAL A 361 4.39 15.16 -2.01
C VAL A 361 3.68 13.90 -1.55
N ASN A 362 4.09 12.75 -2.08
CA ASN A 362 3.75 11.45 -1.52
C ASN A 362 4.88 11.02 -0.58
N ASP A 363 4.62 11.19 0.72
CA ASP A 363 5.52 10.83 1.82
C ASP A 363 5.05 9.56 2.54
N HIS A 364 4.22 8.74 1.90
CA HIS A 364 4.04 7.38 2.40
C HIS A 364 5.41 6.70 2.49
N LEU A 365 5.70 6.01 3.58
CA LEU A 365 6.96 5.28 3.71
C LEU A 365 7.02 4.17 2.65
N HIS A 366 8.21 3.79 2.20
CA HIS A 366 8.39 2.82 1.12
C HIS A 366 7.65 1.50 1.35
N PHE A 367 7.59 1.03 2.61
CA PHE A 367 6.84 -0.18 2.98
C PHE A 367 5.31 0.00 3.02
N CYS A 368 4.81 1.24 2.98
CA CYS A 368 3.40 1.53 3.07
C CYS A 368 2.67 1.10 1.80
N TYR A 369 1.52 0.45 1.94
CA TYR A 369 0.71 -0.01 0.80
C TYR A 369 0.12 1.11 -0.09
N LEU A 370 0.33 2.38 0.29
CA LEU A 370 -0.02 3.58 -0.48
C LEU A 370 1.19 4.28 -1.12
N TYR A 371 2.41 3.78 -0.93
CA TYR A 371 3.64 4.36 -1.50
C TYR A 371 3.57 4.52 -3.02
N ASN A 372 3.14 3.47 -3.73
CA ASN A 372 3.07 3.43 -5.19
C ASN A 372 1.69 3.84 -5.77
N LYS A 373 0.80 4.42 -4.96
CA LYS A 373 -0.56 4.78 -5.39
C LYS A 373 -0.72 6.28 -5.55
#